data_AF-A0A4S8QIC7-F1
#
_entry.id   AF-A0A4S8QIC7-F1
#
_cell.length_a   1.000
_cell.length_b   1.000
_cell.length_c   1.000
_cell.angle_alpha   90.00
_cell.angle_beta   90.00
_cell.angle_gamma   90.00
#
_symmetry.space_group_name_H-M   'P 1'
#
loop_
_entity.id
_entity.type
_entity.pdbx_description
1 polymer ?
#
loop_
_entity_poly.entity_id
_entity_poly.type
_entity_poly.pdbx_seq_one_letter_code
_entity_poly.pdbx_strand_id
1 'polypeptide(L)'
;MRWLRGLASDRSLEDSVRVSAAHRFACIDGSGDGVEYLRTFAAGESVDSRASLEAAERLLEFDREAGLEALKSLASNADHGAGIEVEAAWNLMRHGVSDGMRFLHAFANGQDDRMQAVKAMRRLASFDPETAYDRFAALVADASLSGFDRVEAADALARFDRIAGVTALRNFAEGSELGDAARTVAARDLVEYDRTSGIDLIRSLANDKTLEDSARVSAADDLTWRRRAEGLALLRDLTADTTLDGIARVNAAKCLADCAKREGIEVLQRLTADPELSETARCWAEIALADRDIEVQASLMRAQGARKAIDIDAVRAASLSLVGLHPRYGHRAERYVRSIALEFETSAKLLLVRAFGVGGRRSPAVGHRV
;
A
#
# COMPACT_ATOMS: atom_id res chain seq x y z
N MET A 1 -16.29 -3.26 -30.84
CA MET A 1 -16.44 -1.78 -30.96
C MET A 1 -17.38 -1.22 -29.89
N ARG A 2 -18.71 -1.33 -29.99
CA ARG A 2 -19.65 -0.73 -29.01
C ARG A 2 -19.40 -1.12 -27.54
N TRP A 3 -18.99 -2.35 -27.26
CA TRP A 3 -18.74 -2.80 -25.89
C TRP A 3 -17.47 -2.18 -25.28
N LEU A 4 -16.37 -2.06 -26.04
CA LEU A 4 -15.13 -1.40 -25.56
C LEU A 4 -15.35 0.08 -25.29
N ARG A 5 -16.09 0.77 -26.16
CA ARG A 5 -16.53 2.15 -25.93
C ARG A 5 -17.34 2.25 -24.63
N GLY A 6 -18.28 1.33 -24.43
CA GLY A 6 -19.08 1.24 -23.20
C GLY A 6 -18.20 1.12 -21.96
N LEU A 7 -17.26 0.17 -21.96
CA LEU A 7 -16.33 -0.04 -20.83
C LEU A 7 -15.42 1.17 -20.55
N ALA A 8 -14.88 1.81 -21.58
CA ALA A 8 -14.06 3.01 -21.40
C ALA A 8 -14.86 4.15 -20.74
N SER A 9 -16.12 4.34 -21.15
CA SER A 9 -16.99 5.39 -20.63
C SER A 9 -17.64 5.09 -19.27
N ASP A 10 -17.62 3.84 -18.81
CA ASP A 10 -18.33 3.41 -17.62
C ASP A 10 -17.59 3.80 -16.34
N ARG A 11 -18.04 4.89 -15.70
CA ARG A 11 -17.47 5.41 -14.44
C ARG A 11 -17.70 4.53 -13.22
N SER A 12 -18.46 3.44 -13.33
CA SER A 12 -18.60 2.47 -12.24
C SER A 12 -17.46 1.45 -12.19
N LEU A 13 -16.67 1.37 -13.27
CA LEU A 13 -15.51 0.49 -13.37
C LEU A 13 -14.26 1.13 -12.79
N GLU A 14 -13.31 0.29 -12.38
CA GLU A 14 -11.97 0.74 -11.97
C GLU A 14 -11.27 1.47 -13.11
N ASP A 15 -10.58 2.57 -12.80
CA ASP A 15 -9.95 3.43 -13.81
C ASP A 15 -8.93 2.68 -14.67
N SER A 16 -8.18 1.74 -14.09
CA SER A 16 -7.25 0.86 -14.82
C SER A 16 -7.94 0.01 -15.89
N VAL A 17 -9.16 -0.47 -15.61
CA VAL A 17 -9.99 -1.24 -16.55
C VAL A 17 -10.49 -0.33 -17.67
N ARG A 18 -10.89 0.90 -17.35
CA ARG A 18 -11.34 1.90 -18.33
C ARG A 18 -10.20 2.31 -19.27
N VAL A 19 -9.00 2.55 -18.74
CA VAL A 19 -7.79 2.84 -19.53
C VAL A 19 -7.41 1.65 -20.42
N SER A 20 -7.44 0.42 -19.89
CA SER A 20 -7.20 -0.78 -20.68
C SER A 20 -8.23 -0.99 -21.79
N ALA A 21 -9.50 -0.67 -21.53
CA ALA A 21 -10.56 -0.73 -22.54
C ALA A 21 -10.35 0.33 -23.64
N ALA A 22 -9.95 1.55 -23.27
CA ALA A 22 -9.61 2.61 -24.22
C ALA A 22 -8.39 2.23 -25.08
N HIS A 23 -7.32 1.69 -24.48
CA HIS A 23 -6.15 1.21 -25.22
C HIS A 23 -6.50 0.12 -26.23
N ARG A 24 -7.27 -0.89 -25.80
CA ARG A 24 -7.73 -1.95 -26.73
C ARG A 24 -8.65 -1.40 -27.80
N PHE A 25 -9.43 -0.37 -27.50
CA PHE A 25 -10.26 0.29 -28.50
C PHE A 25 -9.40 1.01 -29.54
N ALA A 26 -8.39 1.76 -29.09
CA ALA A 26 -7.40 2.44 -29.92
C ALA A 26 -6.62 1.47 -30.83
N CYS A 27 -6.22 0.29 -30.32
CA CYS A 27 -5.57 -0.73 -31.14
C CYS A 27 -6.45 -1.23 -32.30
N ILE A 28 -7.78 -1.17 -32.16
CA ILE A 28 -8.73 -1.68 -33.17
C ILE A 28 -9.18 -0.57 -34.12
N ASP A 29 -9.44 0.63 -33.61
CA ASP A 29 -9.94 1.77 -34.38
C ASP A 29 -8.83 2.69 -34.94
N GLY A 30 -7.58 2.48 -34.51
CA GLY A 30 -6.43 3.29 -34.90
C GLY A 30 -6.43 4.62 -34.15
N SER A 31 -6.44 5.73 -34.89
CA SER A 31 -6.47 7.09 -34.33
C SER A 31 -7.89 7.59 -34.03
N GLY A 32 -8.81 6.67 -33.69
CA GLY A 32 -10.24 6.94 -33.48
C GLY A 32 -10.60 7.35 -32.05
N ASP A 33 -11.84 7.08 -31.66
CA ASP A 33 -12.38 7.43 -30.34
C ASP A 33 -11.59 6.77 -29.19
N GLY A 34 -10.98 5.60 -29.41
CA GLY A 34 -10.10 4.97 -28.43
C GLY A 34 -8.94 5.86 -28.01
N VAL A 35 -8.34 6.59 -28.97
CA VAL A 35 -7.25 7.53 -28.71
C VAL A 35 -7.76 8.78 -28.00
N GLU A 36 -8.97 9.26 -28.33
CA GLU A 36 -9.59 10.37 -27.60
C GLU A 36 -9.84 10.02 -26.12
N TYR A 37 -10.32 8.81 -25.82
CA TYR A 37 -10.43 8.37 -24.42
C TYR A 37 -9.06 8.33 -23.72
N LEU A 38 -8.01 7.86 -24.40
CA LEU A 38 -6.66 7.90 -23.85
C LEU A 38 -6.18 9.33 -23.60
N ARG A 39 -6.44 10.28 -24.49
CA ARG A 39 -6.13 11.71 -24.28
C ARG A 39 -6.85 12.27 -23.05
N THR A 40 -8.15 12.03 -22.94
CA THR A 40 -8.96 12.45 -21.78
C THR A 40 -8.42 11.87 -20.46
N PHE A 41 -8.13 10.57 -20.43
CA PHE A 41 -7.59 9.94 -19.22
C PHE A 41 -6.18 10.40 -18.90
N ALA A 42 -5.32 10.58 -19.92
CA ALA A 42 -3.97 11.10 -19.74
C ALA A 42 -3.97 12.53 -19.17
N ALA A 43 -4.98 13.35 -19.49
CA ALA A 43 -5.20 14.66 -18.88
C ALA A 43 -5.72 14.60 -17.42
N GLY A 44 -5.93 13.41 -16.86
CA GLY A 44 -6.44 13.20 -15.50
C GLY A 44 -7.96 13.37 -15.38
N GLU A 45 -8.68 13.49 -16.50
CA GLU A 45 -10.11 13.69 -16.45
C GLU A 45 -10.84 12.39 -16.07
N SER A 46 -11.55 12.45 -14.96
CA SER A 46 -12.39 11.35 -14.44
C SER A 46 -11.64 10.07 -14.06
N VAL A 47 -10.32 10.13 -13.89
CA VAL A 47 -9.48 9.02 -13.45
C VAL A 47 -8.46 9.50 -12.42
N ASP A 48 -7.95 8.60 -11.58
CA ASP A 48 -6.86 8.92 -10.65
C ASP A 48 -5.50 9.15 -11.35
N SER A 49 -4.52 9.70 -10.62
CA SER A 49 -3.17 9.99 -11.13
C SER A 49 -2.43 8.75 -11.64
N ARG A 50 -2.72 7.56 -11.08
CA ARG A 50 -2.07 6.30 -11.48
C ARG A 50 -2.58 5.83 -12.84
N ALA A 51 -3.89 5.92 -13.06
CA ALA A 51 -4.55 5.63 -14.32
C ALA A 51 -4.24 6.70 -15.38
N SER A 52 -4.11 7.97 -14.99
CA SER A 52 -3.64 9.04 -15.87
C SER A 52 -2.22 8.79 -16.39
N LEU A 53 -1.28 8.38 -15.52
CA LEU A 53 0.06 7.94 -15.93
C LEU A 53 0.01 6.76 -16.91
N GLU A 54 -0.80 5.74 -16.62
CA GLU A 54 -0.96 4.59 -17.51
C GLU A 54 -1.52 5.03 -18.87
N ALA A 55 -2.54 5.88 -18.89
CA ALA A 55 -3.13 6.39 -20.13
C ALA A 55 -2.10 7.19 -20.96
N ALA A 56 -1.29 8.03 -20.32
CA ALA A 56 -0.23 8.79 -20.99
C ALA A 56 0.82 7.86 -21.63
N GLU A 57 1.24 6.80 -20.93
CA GLU A 57 2.15 5.79 -21.48
C GLU A 57 1.56 5.08 -22.70
N ARG A 58 0.29 4.66 -22.63
CA ARG A 58 -0.40 4.00 -23.75
C ARG A 58 -0.63 4.93 -24.93
N LEU A 59 -0.87 6.21 -24.67
CA LEU A 59 -1.08 7.22 -25.69
C LEU A 59 0.15 7.39 -26.59
N LEU A 60 1.37 7.14 -26.08
CA LEU A 60 2.61 7.22 -26.85
C LEU A 60 2.64 6.30 -28.08
N GLU A 61 1.85 5.22 -28.09
CA GLU A 61 1.72 4.29 -29.22
C GLU A 61 0.93 4.89 -30.40
N PHE A 62 0.04 5.86 -30.14
CA PHE A 62 -0.90 6.42 -31.13
C PHE A 62 -0.71 7.92 -31.38
N ASP A 63 -0.38 8.67 -30.34
CA ASP A 63 -0.11 10.10 -30.36
C ASP A 63 1.04 10.39 -29.39
N ARG A 64 2.26 10.33 -29.93
CA ARG A 64 3.48 10.55 -29.16
C ARG A 64 3.54 11.95 -28.56
N GLU A 65 3.08 12.97 -29.27
CA GLU A 65 3.15 14.36 -28.81
C GLU A 65 2.24 14.56 -27.59
N ALA A 66 0.97 14.15 -27.70
CA ALA A 66 0.03 14.25 -26.59
C ALA A 66 0.43 13.37 -25.40
N GLY A 67 0.96 12.16 -25.65
CA GLY A 67 1.47 11.29 -24.58
C GLY A 67 2.65 11.92 -23.82
N LEU A 68 3.60 12.54 -24.53
CA LEU A 68 4.74 13.22 -23.90
C LEU A 68 4.30 14.48 -23.14
N GLU A 69 3.35 15.26 -23.67
CA GLU A 69 2.83 16.43 -22.96
C GLU A 69 2.09 16.05 -21.68
N ALA A 70 1.30 14.97 -21.71
CA ALA A 70 0.65 14.44 -20.52
C ALA A 70 1.67 13.97 -19.47
N LEU A 71 2.73 13.25 -19.88
CA LEU A 71 3.81 12.88 -18.95
C LEU A 71 4.55 14.11 -18.39
N LYS A 72 4.72 15.17 -19.18
CA LYS A 72 5.32 16.43 -18.71
C LYS A 72 4.44 17.14 -17.70
N SER A 73 3.13 17.16 -17.92
CA SER A 73 2.16 17.67 -16.95
C SER A 73 2.26 16.90 -15.63
N LEU A 74 2.20 15.56 -15.69
CA LEU A 74 2.33 14.68 -14.52
C LEU A 74 3.65 14.85 -13.77
N ALA A 75 4.76 15.06 -14.47
CA ALA A 75 6.08 15.28 -13.86
C ALA A 75 6.28 16.69 -13.28
N SER A 76 5.46 17.67 -13.65
CA SER A 76 5.64 19.06 -13.19
C SER A 76 4.66 19.48 -12.10
N ASN A 77 3.66 18.65 -11.80
CA ASN A 77 2.62 18.96 -10.84
C ASN A 77 2.72 18.07 -9.58
N ALA A 78 2.98 18.71 -8.44
CA ALA A 78 3.15 18.09 -7.13
C ALA A 78 1.87 17.41 -6.57
N ASP A 79 0.72 17.64 -7.19
CA ASP A 79 -0.57 17.09 -6.72
C ASP A 79 -0.74 15.59 -7.03
N HIS A 80 0.11 15.01 -7.89
CA HIS A 80 -0.01 13.61 -8.30
C HIS A 80 0.72 12.63 -7.37
N GLY A 81 1.56 13.15 -6.48
CA GLY A 81 2.35 12.41 -5.51
C GLY A 81 3.68 11.95 -6.09
N ALA A 82 4.72 11.97 -5.25
CA ALA A 82 6.11 11.71 -5.62
C ALA A 82 6.36 10.46 -6.47
N GLY A 83 5.60 9.39 -6.24
CA GLY A 83 5.71 8.17 -7.04
C GLY A 83 5.31 8.36 -8.50
N ILE A 84 4.24 9.10 -8.77
CA ILE A 84 3.74 9.37 -10.12
C ILE A 84 4.65 10.35 -10.84
N GLU A 85 5.07 11.41 -10.16
CA GLU A 85 5.94 12.45 -10.72
C GLU A 85 7.29 11.88 -11.20
N VAL A 86 7.94 11.06 -10.37
CA VAL A 86 9.21 10.41 -10.72
C VAL A 86 9.04 9.41 -11.86
N GLU A 87 7.95 8.65 -11.88
CA GLU A 87 7.70 7.68 -12.95
C GLU A 87 7.40 8.37 -14.29
N ALA A 88 6.66 9.48 -14.26
CA ALA A 88 6.41 10.31 -15.42
C ALA A 88 7.72 10.91 -15.99
N ALA A 89 8.58 11.47 -15.14
CA ALA A 89 9.89 11.98 -15.52
C ALA A 89 10.81 10.89 -16.10
N TRP A 90 10.77 9.70 -15.50
CA TRP A 90 11.48 8.53 -16.01
C TRP A 90 11.01 8.12 -17.41
N ASN A 91 9.71 8.10 -17.65
CA ASN A 91 9.16 7.79 -18.97
C ASN A 91 9.53 8.86 -20.01
N LEU A 92 9.46 10.15 -19.68
CA LEU A 92 9.94 11.22 -20.58
C LEU A 92 11.39 10.98 -21.01
N MET A 93 12.26 10.68 -20.04
CA MET A 93 13.68 10.44 -20.29
C MET A 93 13.90 9.18 -21.15
N ARG A 94 13.18 8.08 -20.90
CA ARG A 94 13.24 6.86 -21.75
C ARG A 94 12.84 7.13 -23.20
N HIS A 95 11.99 8.13 -23.42
CA HIS A 95 11.55 8.56 -24.74
C HIS A 95 12.47 9.63 -25.36
N GLY A 96 13.65 9.89 -24.77
CA GLY A 96 14.67 10.80 -25.28
C GLY A 96 14.36 12.27 -25.04
N VAL A 97 13.41 12.59 -24.16
CA VAL A 97 13.04 13.97 -23.85
C VAL A 97 13.94 14.49 -22.72
N SER A 98 14.75 15.51 -23.01
CA SER A 98 15.70 16.12 -22.06
C SER A 98 15.05 16.63 -20.78
N ASP A 99 13.77 17.03 -20.85
CA ASP A 99 12.99 17.42 -19.67
C ASP A 99 12.90 16.29 -18.64
N GLY A 100 12.81 15.03 -19.05
CA GLY A 100 12.75 13.90 -18.11
C GLY A 100 14.01 13.81 -17.23
N MET A 101 15.19 13.95 -17.84
CA MET A 101 16.46 13.99 -17.09
C MET A 101 16.52 15.21 -16.16
N ARG A 102 16.04 16.37 -16.62
CA ARG A 102 15.97 17.60 -15.82
C ARG A 102 15.05 17.44 -14.60
N PHE A 103 13.88 16.83 -14.77
CA PHE A 103 12.96 16.53 -13.67
C PHE A 103 13.57 15.54 -12.68
N LEU A 104 14.15 14.44 -13.16
CA LEU A 104 14.81 13.46 -12.28
C LEU A 104 15.94 14.10 -11.46
N HIS A 105 16.77 14.95 -12.04
CA HIS A 105 17.78 15.70 -11.29
C HIS A 105 17.16 16.70 -10.30
N ALA A 106 16.09 17.39 -10.67
CA ALA A 106 15.39 18.32 -9.78
C ALA A 106 14.83 17.59 -8.56
N PHE A 107 14.14 16.46 -8.77
CA PHE A 107 13.63 15.61 -7.69
C PHE A 107 14.74 15.06 -6.81
N ALA A 108 15.81 14.53 -7.42
CA ALA A 108 16.95 13.97 -6.72
C ALA A 108 17.69 14.98 -5.83
N ASN A 109 17.62 16.27 -6.17
CA ASN A 109 18.23 17.36 -5.40
C ASN A 109 17.20 18.15 -4.56
N GLY A 110 15.91 17.80 -4.65
CA GLY A 110 14.83 18.46 -3.94
C GLY A 110 14.91 18.16 -2.44
N GLN A 111 14.52 19.14 -1.62
CA GLN A 111 14.48 19.00 -0.16
C GLN A 111 13.08 18.74 0.39
N ASP A 112 12.04 18.96 -0.45
CA ASP A 112 10.64 18.99 -0.01
C ASP A 112 10.04 17.58 0.15
N ASP A 113 10.43 16.63 -0.72
CA ASP A 113 10.02 15.23 -0.63
C ASP A 113 11.23 14.31 -0.81
N ARG A 114 11.68 13.73 0.31
CA ARG A 114 12.87 12.87 0.31
C ARG A 114 12.62 11.48 -0.29
N MET A 115 11.38 10.99 -0.22
CA MET A 115 10.98 9.75 -0.90
C MET A 115 11.05 9.95 -2.41
N GLN A 116 10.65 11.14 -2.89
CA GLN A 116 10.84 11.54 -4.28
C GLN A 116 12.32 11.55 -4.66
N ALA A 117 13.17 12.13 -3.81
CA ALA A 117 14.61 12.19 -4.04
C ALA A 117 15.25 10.81 -4.17
N VAL A 118 14.95 9.88 -3.24
CA VAL A 118 15.45 8.48 -3.29
C VAL A 118 14.99 7.77 -4.57
N LYS A 119 13.69 7.87 -4.90
CA LYS A 119 13.13 7.25 -6.11
C LYS A 119 13.74 7.81 -7.38
N ALA A 120 13.90 9.13 -7.47
CA ALA A 120 14.52 9.79 -8.61
C ALA A 120 15.99 9.40 -8.75
N MET A 121 16.72 9.31 -7.62
CA MET A 121 18.11 8.87 -7.62
C MET A 121 18.25 7.45 -8.17
N ARG A 122 17.35 6.53 -7.80
CA ARG A 122 17.35 5.16 -8.33
C ARG A 122 17.16 5.12 -9.85
N ARG A 123 16.36 6.03 -10.40
CA ARG A 123 16.20 6.18 -11.85
C ARG A 123 17.47 6.73 -12.51
N LEU A 124 18.06 7.79 -11.95
CA LEU A 124 19.30 8.39 -12.44
C LEU A 124 20.49 7.41 -12.41
N ALA A 125 20.60 6.62 -11.34
CA ALA A 125 21.66 5.65 -11.15
C ALA A 125 21.69 4.54 -12.21
N SER A 126 20.57 4.31 -12.90
CA SER A 126 20.52 3.39 -14.04
C SER A 126 21.30 3.91 -15.27
N PHE A 127 21.66 5.20 -15.30
CA PHE A 127 22.35 5.87 -16.41
C PHE A 127 23.72 6.42 -16.03
N ASP A 128 23.88 6.87 -14.78
CA ASP A 128 25.15 7.33 -14.24
C ASP A 128 25.47 6.60 -12.92
N PRO A 129 26.00 5.37 -13.01
CA PRO A 129 26.34 4.58 -11.83
C PRO A 129 27.44 5.20 -10.97
N GLU A 130 28.33 6.01 -11.55
CA GLU A 130 29.47 6.59 -10.84
C GLU A 130 29.01 7.67 -9.86
N THR A 131 28.12 8.58 -10.28
CA THR A 131 27.58 9.60 -9.36
C THR A 131 26.51 9.07 -8.41
N ALA A 132 25.95 7.88 -8.69
CA ALA A 132 24.96 7.25 -7.84
C ALA A 132 25.52 6.82 -6.48
N TYR A 133 26.77 6.36 -6.44
CA TYR A 133 27.42 5.86 -5.23
C TYR A 133 27.43 6.90 -4.10
N ASP A 134 28.05 8.05 -4.34
CA ASP A 134 28.22 9.10 -3.32
C ASP A 134 26.88 9.59 -2.79
N ARG A 135 25.89 9.64 -3.67
CA ARG A 135 24.55 10.11 -3.34
C ARG A 135 23.77 9.10 -2.51
N PHE A 136 23.81 7.80 -2.84
CA PHE A 136 23.19 6.78 -2.00
C PHE A 136 23.91 6.65 -0.65
N ALA A 137 25.24 6.74 -0.63
CA ALA A 137 26.00 6.77 0.62
C ALA A 137 25.58 7.94 1.52
N ALA A 138 25.37 9.13 0.94
CA ALA A 138 24.85 10.28 1.67
C ALA A 138 23.43 10.06 2.22
N LEU A 139 22.53 9.46 1.43
CA LEU A 139 21.16 9.14 1.87
C LEU A 139 21.16 8.08 2.99
N VAL A 140 21.99 7.05 2.89
CA VAL A 140 22.15 6.05 3.97
C VAL A 140 22.57 6.72 5.28
N ALA A 141 23.45 7.72 5.22
CA ALA A 141 23.93 8.46 6.39
C ALA A 141 22.99 9.57 6.89
N ASP A 142 21.96 9.95 6.13
CA ASP A 142 21.06 11.05 6.51
C ASP A 142 20.05 10.59 7.58
N ALA A 143 20.37 10.88 8.84
CA ALA A 143 19.54 10.55 10.00
C ALA A 143 18.18 11.27 10.03
N SER A 144 17.95 12.25 9.16
CA SER A 144 16.66 12.93 9.07
C SER A 144 15.68 12.26 8.10
N LEU A 145 16.13 11.23 7.37
CA LEU A 145 15.26 10.34 6.60
C LEU A 145 14.53 9.34 7.50
N SER A 146 13.39 8.82 7.04
CA SER A 146 12.76 7.69 7.70
C SER A 146 13.65 6.45 7.61
N GLY A 147 13.50 5.51 8.56
CA GLY A 147 14.24 4.26 8.51
C GLY A 147 13.98 3.46 7.23
N PHE A 148 12.76 3.51 6.68
CA PHE A 148 12.45 2.84 5.42
C PHE A 148 13.19 3.46 4.23
N ASP A 149 13.26 4.79 4.16
CA ASP A 149 13.97 5.49 3.08
C ASP A 149 15.47 5.18 3.11
N ARG A 150 16.06 5.13 4.31
CA ARG A 150 17.47 4.79 4.49
C ARG A 150 17.76 3.34 4.11
N VAL A 151 16.84 2.42 4.42
CA VAL A 151 16.96 1.02 3.99
C VAL A 151 16.80 0.90 2.47
N GLU A 152 15.86 1.62 1.84
CA GLU A 152 15.74 1.65 0.38
C GLU A 152 17.00 2.24 -0.28
N ALA A 153 17.60 3.28 0.31
CA ALA A 153 18.88 3.82 -0.14
C ALA A 153 20.03 2.80 0.02
N ALA A 154 20.04 2.00 1.09
CA ALA A 154 21.04 0.96 1.31
C ALA A 154 20.87 -0.23 0.34
N ASP A 155 19.64 -0.66 0.03
CA ASP A 155 19.38 -1.64 -1.04
C ASP A 155 19.84 -1.11 -2.38
N ALA A 156 19.51 0.14 -2.72
CA ALA A 156 19.97 0.77 -3.94
C ALA A 156 21.51 0.82 -3.99
N LEU A 157 22.16 1.23 -2.90
CA LEU A 157 23.63 1.23 -2.77
C LEU A 157 24.21 -0.17 -3.00
N ALA A 158 23.60 -1.22 -2.45
CA ALA A 158 24.08 -2.61 -2.57
C ALA A 158 24.09 -3.12 -4.02
N ARG A 159 23.29 -2.53 -4.91
CA ARG A 159 23.28 -2.84 -6.35
C ARG A 159 24.46 -2.21 -7.10
N PHE A 160 25.02 -1.11 -6.60
CA PHE A 160 26.13 -0.38 -7.23
C PHE A 160 27.46 -0.65 -6.54
N ASP A 161 27.48 -0.56 -5.21
CA ASP A 161 28.56 -1.02 -4.35
C ASP A 161 28.00 -2.03 -3.34
N ARG A 162 28.16 -3.31 -3.71
CA ARG A 162 27.72 -4.43 -2.89
C ARG A 162 28.32 -4.41 -1.49
N ILE A 163 29.59 -4.02 -1.33
CA ILE A 163 30.23 -4.06 -0.01
C ILE A 163 29.62 -2.98 0.89
N ALA A 164 29.55 -1.75 0.41
CA ALA A 164 29.01 -0.63 1.18
C ALA A 164 27.53 -0.82 1.51
N GLY A 165 26.70 -1.18 0.52
CA GLY A 165 25.25 -1.36 0.73
C GLY A 165 24.91 -2.56 1.63
N VAL A 166 25.58 -3.70 1.47
CA VAL A 166 25.39 -4.86 2.36
C VAL A 166 25.81 -4.54 3.79
N THR A 167 26.90 -3.79 3.96
CA THR A 167 27.34 -3.34 5.28
C THR A 167 26.29 -2.43 5.92
N ALA A 168 25.73 -1.49 5.16
CA ALA A 168 24.66 -0.61 5.64
C ALA A 168 23.40 -1.39 6.02
N LEU A 169 22.93 -2.31 5.17
CA LEU A 169 21.76 -3.15 5.46
C LEU A 169 21.96 -4.00 6.73
N ARG A 170 23.16 -4.58 6.90
CA ARG A 170 23.49 -5.34 8.12
C ARG A 170 23.47 -4.45 9.36
N ASN A 171 24.11 -3.29 9.30
CA ASN A 171 24.14 -2.33 10.42
C ASN A 171 22.73 -1.86 10.79
N PHE A 172 21.86 -1.62 9.80
CA PHE A 172 20.47 -1.23 10.03
C PHE A 172 19.64 -2.35 10.64
N ALA A 173 19.85 -3.61 10.27
CA ALA A 173 19.15 -4.73 10.86
C ALA A 173 19.60 -5.02 12.32
N GLU A 174 20.91 -4.94 12.57
CA GLU A 174 21.52 -5.23 13.88
C GLU A 174 21.34 -4.08 14.88
N GLY A 175 21.46 -2.84 14.43
CA GLY A 175 21.45 -1.65 15.27
C GLY A 175 20.04 -1.24 15.71
N SER A 176 19.98 -0.44 16.78
CA SER A 176 18.74 0.17 17.29
C SER A 176 18.50 1.58 16.74
N GLU A 177 19.26 2.00 15.72
CA GLU A 177 19.16 3.34 15.14
C GLU A 177 17.84 3.52 14.36
N LEU A 178 17.36 2.45 13.74
CA LEU A 178 16.08 2.43 13.03
C LEU A 178 14.98 1.85 13.92
N GLY A 179 13.73 2.24 13.65
CA GLY A 179 12.57 1.58 14.24
C GLY A 179 12.44 0.12 13.80
N ASP A 180 11.83 -0.73 14.63
CA ASP A 180 11.83 -2.19 14.49
C ASP A 180 11.29 -2.70 13.15
N ALA A 181 10.29 -2.02 12.59
CA ALA A 181 9.76 -2.34 11.26
C ALA A 181 10.80 -2.13 10.16
N ALA A 182 11.56 -1.03 10.20
CA ALA A 182 12.61 -0.76 9.23
C ALA A 182 13.81 -1.72 9.41
N ARG A 183 14.14 -2.10 10.65
CA ARG A 183 15.16 -3.13 10.94
C ARG A 183 14.78 -4.48 10.32
N THR A 184 13.50 -4.85 10.41
CA THR A 184 12.98 -6.08 9.80
C THR A 184 13.08 -6.04 8.27
N VAL A 185 12.73 -4.90 7.66
CA VAL A 185 12.90 -4.70 6.21
C VAL A 185 14.38 -4.75 5.79
N ALA A 186 15.30 -4.17 6.58
CA ALA A 186 16.73 -4.25 6.30
C ALA A 186 17.24 -5.70 6.31
N ALA A 187 16.82 -6.50 7.30
CA ALA A 187 17.18 -7.91 7.39
C ALA A 187 16.60 -8.72 6.21
N ARG A 188 15.36 -8.40 5.81
CA ARG A 188 14.70 -9.00 4.64
C ARG A 188 15.44 -8.73 3.35
N ASP A 189 15.82 -7.48 3.11
CA ASP A 189 16.48 -7.06 1.88
C ASP A 189 17.94 -7.56 1.85
N LEU A 190 18.60 -7.67 3.01
CA LEU A 190 19.92 -8.29 3.14
C LEU A 190 19.97 -9.73 2.61
N VAL A 191 18.86 -10.48 2.67
CA VAL A 191 18.80 -11.87 2.18
C VAL A 191 19.16 -11.99 0.69
N GLU A 192 18.88 -10.96 -0.10
CA GLU A 192 19.20 -10.94 -1.54
C GLU A 192 20.72 -10.91 -1.80
N TYR A 193 21.50 -10.37 -0.86
CA TYR A 193 22.94 -10.18 -1.00
C TYR A 193 23.76 -11.11 -0.11
N ASP A 194 23.26 -11.42 1.09
CA ASP A 194 23.85 -12.32 2.08
C ASP A 194 22.75 -13.14 2.76
N ARG A 195 22.35 -14.22 2.07
CA ARG A 195 21.23 -15.07 2.46
C ARG A 195 21.35 -15.63 3.87
N THR A 196 22.55 -16.02 4.28
CA THR A 196 22.76 -16.66 5.59
C THR A 196 22.58 -15.64 6.70
N SER A 197 23.33 -14.53 6.66
CA SER A 197 23.22 -13.49 7.69
C SER A 197 21.84 -12.83 7.70
N GLY A 198 21.23 -12.59 6.54
CA GLY A 198 19.86 -12.06 6.47
C GLY A 198 18.84 -12.98 7.14
N ILE A 199 18.89 -14.29 6.87
CA ILE A 199 17.99 -15.26 7.53
C ILE A 199 18.25 -15.32 9.04
N ASP A 200 19.51 -15.29 9.46
CA ASP A 200 19.86 -15.35 10.88
C ASP A 200 19.38 -14.10 11.64
N LEU A 201 19.46 -12.93 11.01
CA LEU A 201 18.92 -11.67 11.57
C LEU A 201 17.39 -11.68 11.61
N ILE A 202 16.70 -12.14 10.56
CA ILE A 202 15.24 -12.30 10.58
C ILE A 202 14.81 -13.23 11.74
N ARG A 203 15.51 -14.35 11.94
CA ARG A 203 15.26 -15.24 13.08
C ARG A 203 15.47 -14.52 14.41
N SER A 204 16.56 -13.77 14.55
CA SER A 204 16.85 -13.02 15.77
C SER A 204 15.74 -12.01 16.08
N LEU A 205 15.33 -11.22 15.09
CA LEU A 205 14.27 -10.22 15.23
C LEU A 205 12.91 -10.85 15.59
N ALA A 206 12.56 -11.98 14.99
CA ALA A 206 11.31 -12.68 15.31
C ALA A 206 11.25 -13.17 16.78
N ASN A 207 12.41 -13.48 17.37
CA ASN A 207 12.53 -13.96 18.75
C ASN A 207 12.81 -12.85 19.79
N ASP A 208 13.11 -11.63 19.34
CA ASP A 208 13.46 -10.52 20.21
C ASP A 208 12.20 -9.91 20.83
N LYS A 209 11.98 -10.21 22.12
CA LYS A 209 10.83 -9.74 22.89
C LYS A 209 10.89 -8.25 23.26
N THR A 210 11.98 -7.57 22.94
CA THR A 210 12.09 -6.12 23.15
C THR A 210 11.53 -5.31 21.99
N LEU A 211 11.32 -5.94 20.84
CA LEU A 211 10.74 -5.29 19.67
C LEU A 211 9.22 -5.17 19.78
N GLU A 212 8.67 -4.24 19.02
CA GLU A 212 7.24 -4.16 18.76
C GLU A 212 6.70 -5.49 18.22
N ASP A 213 5.53 -5.91 18.73
CA ASP A 213 4.91 -7.19 18.37
C ASP A 213 4.68 -7.32 16.86
N SER A 214 4.33 -6.21 16.19
CA SER A 214 4.13 -6.18 14.74
C SER A 214 5.40 -6.51 13.94
N ALA A 215 6.56 -6.04 14.40
CA ALA A 215 7.85 -6.32 13.79
C ALA A 215 8.24 -7.79 13.98
N ARG A 216 8.02 -8.34 15.18
CA ARG A 216 8.25 -9.76 15.49
C ARG A 216 7.41 -10.68 14.59
N VAL A 217 6.13 -10.36 14.41
CA VAL A 217 5.22 -11.09 13.52
C VAL A 217 5.68 -10.99 12.06
N SER A 218 6.07 -9.80 11.60
CA SER A 218 6.59 -9.61 10.24
C SER A 218 7.84 -10.44 9.98
N ALA A 219 8.79 -10.45 10.92
CA ALA A 219 10.00 -11.24 10.82
C ALA A 219 9.70 -12.76 10.79
N ALA A 220 8.76 -13.22 11.62
CA ALA A 220 8.31 -14.61 11.60
C ALA A 220 7.66 -15.00 10.25
N ASP A 221 6.82 -14.13 9.68
CA ASP A 221 6.24 -14.34 8.35
C ASP A 221 7.31 -14.38 7.26
N ASP A 222 8.25 -13.43 7.26
CA ASP A 222 9.38 -13.44 6.33
C ASP A 222 10.22 -14.73 6.44
N LEU A 223 10.36 -15.28 7.64
CA LEU A 223 11.04 -16.54 7.87
C LEU A 223 10.27 -17.72 7.27
N THR A 224 8.94 -17.70 7.18
CA THR A 224 8.16 -18.79 6.57
C THR A 224 8.53 -19.02 5.09
N TRP A 225 8.80 -17.95 4.35
CA TRP A 225 9.18 -18.01 2.94
C TRP A 225 10.59 -18.56 2.74
N ARG A 226 11.45 -18.49 3.76
CA ARG A 226 12.89 -18.82 3.70
C ARG A 226 13.25 -20.12 4.42
N ARG A 227 12.53 -20.42 5.51
CA ARG A 227 12.65 -21.55 6.45
C ARG A 227 11.26 -21.93 6.96
N ARG A 228 10.43 -22.46 6.06
CA ARG A 228 9.02 -22.76 6.29
C ARG A 228 8.69 -23.40 7.64
N ALA A 229 9.35 -24.50 8.00
CA ALA A 229 9.06 -25.20 9.25
C ALA A 229 9.33 -24.31 10.48
N GLU A 230 10.41 -23.54 10.44
CA GLU A 230 10.83 -22.65 11.51
C GLU A 230 9.90 -21.43 11.64
N GLY A 231 9.62 -20.74 10.53
CA GLY A 231 8.69 -19.61 10.52
C GLY A 231 7.27 -20.01 10.96
N LEU A 232 6.79 -21.20 10.55
CA LEU A 232 5.50 -21.72 11.00
C LEU A 232 5.49 -22.01 12.50
N ALA A 233 6.58 -22.52 13.06
CA ALA A 233 6.69 -22.72 14.51
C ALA A 233 6.60 -21.39 15.25
N LEU A 234 7.35 -20.37 14.81
CA LEU A 234 7.29 -19.03 15.42
C LEU A 234 5.91 -18.39 15.30
N LEU A 235 5.26 -18.48 14.14
CA LEU A 235 3.90 -17.95 13.98
C LEU A 235 2.91 -18.64 14.93
N ARG A 236 3.02 -19.96 15.15
CA ARG A 236 2.19 -20.66 16.16
C ARG A 236 2.44 -20.11 17.56
N ASP A 237 3.70 -19.98 17.93
CA ASP A 237 4.08 -19.47 19.26
C ASP A 237 3.53 -18.04 19.45
N LEU A 238 3.68 -17.16 18.45
CA LEU A 238 3.17 -15.79 18.50
C LEU A 238 1.63 -15.72 18.56
N THR A 239 0.90 -16.64 17.91
CA THR A 239 -0.57 -16.67 18.05
C THR A 239 -1.04 -17.06 19.46
N ALA A 240 -0.24 -17.86 20.16
CA ALA A 240 -0.51 -18.35 21.51
C ALA A 240 0.07 -17.45 22.62
N ASP A 241 0.99 -16.55 22.28
CA ASP A 241 1.66 -15.67 23.22
C ASP A 241 0.72 -14.55 23.69
N THR A 242 0.19 -14.70 24.91
CA THR A 242 -0.73 -13.72 25.52
C THR A 242 -0.04 -12.45 25.99
N THR A 243 1.28 -12.35 25.88
CA THR A 243 2.01 -11.10 26.14
C THR A 243 1.97 -10.14 24.96
N LEU A 244 1.65 -10.64 23.76
CA LEU A 244 1.43 -9.81 22.58
C LEU A 244 0.10 -9.07 22.67
N ASP A 245 0.04 -7.91 22.04
CA ASP A 245 -1.22 -7.26 21.76
C ASP A 245 -2.15 -8.16 20.91
N GLY A 246 -3.46 -7.99 21.08
CA GLY A 246 -4.45 -8.82 20.41
C GLY A 246 -4.43 -8.70 18.88
N ILE A 247 -4.05 -7.56 18.33
CA ILE A 247 -3.94 -7.33 16.89
C ILE A 247 -2.74 -8.08 16.32
N ALA A 248 -1.60 -8.08 17.02
CA ALA A 248 -0.41 -8.84 16.65
C ALA A 248 -0.67 -10.35 16.65
N ARG A 249 -1.36 -10.88 17.67
CA ARG A 249 -1.79 -12.30 17.70
C ARG A 249 -2.66 -12.66 16.50
N VAL A 250 -3.59 -11.78 16.12
CA VAL A 250 -4.43 -11.97 14.93
C VAL A 250 -3.63 -11.87 13.64
N ASN A 251 -2.69 -10.93 13.53
CA ASN A 251 -1.80 -10.82 12.37
C ASN A 251 -0.92 -12.08 12.21
N ALA A 252 -0.40 -12.64 13.30
CA ALA A 252 0.31 -13.92 13.27
C ALA A 252 -0.59 -15.06 12.76
N ALA A 253 -1.85 -15.10 13.19
CA ALA A 253 -2.82 -16.11 12.74
C ALA A 253 -3.19 -15.93 11.27
N LYS A 254 -3.25 -14.69 10.79
CA LYS A 254 -3.43 -14.36 9.36
C LYS A 254 -2.27 -14.85 8.51
N CYS A 255 -1.03 -14.55 8.90
CA CYS A 255 0.18 -15.06 8.23
C CYS A 255 0.22 -16.60 8.25
N LEU A 256 -0.17 -17.21 9.38
CA LEU A 256 -0.30 -18.66 9.51
C LEU A 256 -1.37 -19.22 8.56
N ALA A 257 -2.50 -18.53 8.36
CA ALA A 257 -3.52 -18.95 7.40
C ALA A 257 -3.05 -18.86 5.94
N ASP A 258 -2.14 -17.94 5.63
CA ASP A 258 -1.58 -17.82 4.28
C ASP A 258 -0.61 -18.97 3.97
N CYS A 259 0.15 -19.42 4.97
CA CYS A 259 1.09 -20.52 4.81
C CYS A 259 0.47 -21.90 5.09
N ALA A 260 -0.49 -21.99 6.00
CA ALA A 260 -1.10 -23.22 6.52
C ALA A 260 -2.62 -23.01 6.71
N LYS A 261 -3.33 -22.81 5.59
CA LYS A 261 -4.75 -22.42 5.51
C LYS A 261 -5.66 -22.98 6.60
N ARG A 262 -5.76 -24.31 6.73
CA ARG A 262 -6.68 -24.94 7.68
C ARG A 262 -6.35 -24.54 9.12
N GLU A 263 -5.07 -24.63 9.48
CA GLU A 263 -4.59 -24.33 10.82
C GLU A 263 -4.78 -22.85 11.18
N GLY A 264 -4.40 -21.94 10.28
CA GLY A 264 -4.58 -20.51 10.54
C GLY A 264 -6.05 -20.09 10.61
N ILE A 265 -6.95 -20.70 9.82
CA ILE A 265 -8.40 -20.48 9.94
C ILE A 265 -8.91 -20.96 11.29
N GLU A 266 -8.51 -22.15 11.76
CA GLU A 266 -8.88 -22.67 13.09
C GLU A 266 -8.39 -21.74 14.21
N VAL A 267 -7.20 -21.15 14.08
CA VAL A 267 -6.67 -20.16 15.03
C VAL A 267 -7.50 -18.87 14.99
N LEU A 268 -7.75 -18.32 13.81
CA LEU A 268 -8.54 -17.09 13.67
C LEU A 268 -9.96 -17.26 14.24
N GLN A 269 -10.61 -18.41 14.01
CA GLN A 269 -11.92 -18.74 14.60
C GLN A 269 -11.88 -18.74 16.13
N ARG A 270 -10.82 -19.30 16.73
CA ARG A 270 -10.63 -19.25 18.18
C ARG A 270 -10.42 -17.83 18.67
N LEU A 271 -9.63 -17.01 17.97
CA LEU A 271 -9.39 -15.61 18.34
C LEU A 271 -10.67 -14.75 18.24
N THR A 272 -11.54 -14.99 17.25
CA THR A 272 -12.86 -14.34 17.19
C THR A 272 -13.72 -14.64 18.42
N ALA A 273 -13.59 -15.84 19.00
CA ALA A 273 -14.34 -16.27 20.18
C ALA A 273 -13.61 -16.03 21.51
N ASP A 274 -12.37 -15.51 21.50
CA ASP A 274 -11.51 -15.36 22.67
C ASP A 274 -11.99 -14.20 23.56
N PRO A 275 -12.55 -14.44 24.76
CA PRO A 275 -13.09 -13.38 25.60
C PRO A 275 -12.01 -12.47 26.20
N GLU A 276 -10.74 -12.90 26.19
CA GLU A 276 -9.62 -12.11 26.69
C GLU A 276 -9.13 -11.08 25.66
N LEU A 277 -9.55 -11.20 24.40
CA LEU A 277 -9.25 -10.22 23.36
C LEU A 277 -10.21 -9.04 23.41
N SER A 278 -9.68 -7.85 23.12
CA SER A 278 -10.51 -6.66 22.92
C SER A 278 -11.50 -6.85 21.77
N GLU A 279 -12.62 -6.11 21.80
CA GLU A 279 -13.58 -6.09 20.70
C GLU A 279 -12.92 -5.73 19.36
N THR A 280 -11.96 -4.81 19.38
CA THR A 280 -11.17 -4.43 18.20
C THR A 280 -10.37 -5.61 17.65
N ALA A 281 -9.68 -6.38 18.49
CA ALA A 281 -8.91 -7.53 18.06
C ALA A 281 -9.81 -8.67 17.54
N ARG A 282 -10.94 -8.93 18.21
CA ARG A 282 -11.92 -9.93 17.73
C ARG A 282 -12.54 -9.52 16.39
N CYS A 283 -12.88 -8.24 16.24
CA CYS A 283 -13.33 -7.69 14.96
C CYS A 283 -12.25 -7.84 13.88
N TRP A 284 -10.98 -7.58 14.21
CA TRP A 284 -9.88 -7.79 13.29
C TRP A 284 -9.72 -9.27 12.86
N ALA A 285 -9.91 -10.22 13.78
CA ALA A 285 -9.91 -11.65 13.46
C ALA A 285 -11.06 -12.03 12.51
N GLU A 286 -12.26 -11.50 12.76
CA GLU A 286 -13.42 -11.65 11.89
C GLU A 286 -13.18 -11.12 10.47
N ILE A 287 -12.55 -9.94 10.36
CA ILE A 287 -12.15 -9.33 9.09
C ILE A 287 -11.16 -10.26 8.35
N ALA A 288 -10.15 -10.77 9.05
CA ALA A 288 -9.14 -11.67 8.48
C ALA A 288 -9.74 -13.01 8.03
N LEU A 289 -10.76 -13.52 8.72
CA LEU A 289 -11.55 -14.69 8.31
C LEU A 289 -12.40 -14.42 7.08
N ALA A 290 -13.12 -13.30 7.05
CA ALA A 290 -13.98 -12.91 5.93
C ALA A 290 -13.20 -12.77 4.61
N ASP A 291 -11.97 -12.27 4.66
CA ASP A 291 -11.06 -12.22 3.50
C ASP A 291 -10.72 -13.63 2.92
N ARG A 292 -10.93 -14.69 3.71
CA ARG A 292 -10.57 -16.09 3.37
C ARG A 292 -11.78 -17.01 3.21
N ASP A 293 -12.97 -16.57 3.58
CA ASP A 293 -14.22 -17.33 3.56
C ASP A 293 -15.41 -16.44 3.19
N ILE A 294 -16.02 -16.72 2.02
CA ILE A 294 -17.11 -15.93 1.44
C ILE A 294 -18.42 -16.02 2.25
N GLU A 295 -18.65 -17.13 2.97
CA GLU A 295 -19.83 -17.31 3.80
C GLU A 295 -19.70 -16.55 5.12
N VAL A 296 -18.48 -16.51 5.68
CA VAL A 296 -18.14 -15.65 6.83
C VAL A 296 -18.22 -14.18 6.43
N GLN A 297 -17.74 -13.81 5.24
CA GLN A 297 -17.87 -12.46 4.68
C GLN A 297 -19.34 -12.00 4.61
N ALA A 298 -20.22 -12.83 4.07
CA ALA A 298 -21.65 -12.53 3.97
C ALA A 298 -22.35 -12.45 5.34
N SER A 299 -21.87 -13.21 6.34
CA SER A 299 -22.42 -13.19 7.70
C SER A 299 -21.92 -11.98 8.50
N LEU A 300 -20.68 -11.55 8.30
CA LEU A 300 -20.11 -10.35 8.91
C LEU A 300 -20.88 -9.09 8.49
N MET A 301 -21.10 -8.94 7.18
CA MET A 301 -21.83 -7.79 6.60
C MET A 301 -23.25 -7.65 7.16
N ARG A 302 -23.88 -8.76 7.59
CA ARG A 302 -25.22 -8.74 8.21
C ARG A 302 -25.19 -8.41 9.70
N ALA A 303 -24.12 -8.77 10.42
CA ALA A 303 -24.01 -8.62 11.87
C ALA A 303 -23.45 -7.24 12.31
N GLN A 304 -22.80 -6.50 11.41
CA GLN A 304 -22.03 -5.29 11.73
C GLN A 304 -22.88 -4.06 12.13
N GLY A 305 -24.17 -4.01 11.78
CA GLY A 305 -25.06 -2.89 12.12
C GLY A 305 -25.40 -2.72 13.62
N ALA A 306 -24.88 -3.59 14.50
CA ALA A 306 -25.24 -3.63 15.93
C ALA A 306 -24.09 -3.32 16.92
N ARG A 307 -22.84 -3.15 16.47
CA ARG A 307 -21.68 -3.01 17.37
C ARG A 307 -21.35 -1.54 17.66
N LYS A 308 -21.22 -1.19 18.95
CA LYS A 308 -21.07 0.20 19.43
C LYS A 308 -19.66 0.59 19.92
N ALA A 309 -18.68 -0.30 19.92
CA ALA A 309 -17.39 -0.09 20.63
C ALA A 309 -16.15 -0.55 19.85
N ILE A 310 -16.06 -0.26 18.54
CA ILE A 310 -14.87 -0.56 17.73
C ILE A 310 -14.03 0.71 17.59
N ASP A 311 -12.74 0.62 17.91
CA ASP A 311 -11.77 1.67 17.59
C ASP A 311 -11.34 1.56 16.11
N ILE A 312 -11.95 2.38 15.26
CA ILE A 312 -11.70 2.37 13.82
C ILE A 312 -10.28 2.84 13.50
N ASP A 313 -9.71 3.75 14.29
CA ASP A 313 -8.38 4.29 14.02
C ASP A 313 -7.30 3.26 14.35
N ALA A 314 -7.48 2.44 15.39
CA ALA A 314 -6.63 1.28 15.65
C ALA A 314 -6.67 0.26 14.50
N VAL A 315 -7.85 0.00 13.92
CA VAL A 315 -8.00 -0.90 12.77
C VAL A 315 -7.34 -0.31 11.50
N ARG A 316 -7.46 1.01 11.29
CA ARG A 316 -6.76 1.73 10.21
C ARG A 316 -5.24 1.65 10.39
N ALA A 317 -4.73 1.95 11.58
CA ALA A 317 -3.30 1.87 11.89
C ALA A 317 -2.75 0.46 11.63
N ALA A 318 -3.44 -0.59 12.10
CA ALA A 318 -3.06 -1.98 11.83
C ALA A 318 -2.99 -2.30 10.32
N SER A 319 -3.94 -1.79 9.54
CA SER A 319 -3.93 -1.98 8.08
C SER A 319 -2.79 -1.22 7.38
N LEU A 320 -2.45 -0.02 7.85
CA LEU A 320 -1.34 0.78 7.31
C LEU A 320 0.02 0.18 7.64
N SER A 321 0.21 -0.32 8.87
CA SER A 321 1.43 -1.06 9.24
C SER A 321 1.62 -2.28 8.34
N LEU A 322 0.55 -2.97 7.99
CA LEU A 322 0.59 -4.07 7.01
C LEU A 322 0.92 -3.61 5.58
N VAL A 323 0.56 -2.39 5.16
CA VAL A 323 0.97 -1.82 3.86
C VAL A 323 2.48 -1.60 3.83
N GLY A 324 3.05 -1.02 4.90
CA GLY A 324 4.49 -0.78 5.01
C GLY A 324 5.31 -2.07 5.00
N LEU A 325 4.84 -3.10 5.72
CA LEU A 325 5.52 -4.39 5.82
C LEU A 325 5.31 -5.25 4.54
N HIS A 326 4.10 -5.19 3.97
CA HIS A 326 3.66 -6.06 2.88
C HIS A 326 2.67 -5.36 1.92
N PRO A 327 3.17 -4.60 0.91
CA PRO A 327 2.34 -3.74 0.05
C PRO A 327 1.14 -4.43 -0.63
N ARG A 328 1.31 -5.68 -1.09
CA ARG A 328 0.22 -6.44 -1.76
C ARG A 328 -0.94 -6.82 -0.83
N TYR A 329 -0.69 -6.93 0.47
CA TYR A 329 -1.64 -7.44 1.46
C TYR A 329 -2.24 -6.30 2.28
N GLY A 330 -1.44 -5.27 2.57
CA GLY A 330 -1.92 -4.05 3.19
C GLY A 330 -3.01 -3.37 2.39
N HIS A 331 -2.88 -3.25 1.06
CA HIS A 331 -3.91 -2.57 0.25
C HIS A 331 -5.26 -3.30 0.19
N ARG A 332 -5.30 -4.64 0.31
CA ARG A 332 -6.57 -5.39 0.39
C ARG A 332 -7.24 -5.21 1.75
N ALA A 333 -6.46 -5.30 2.82
CA ALA A 333 -6.91 -5.00 4.17
C ALA A 333 -7.42 -3.54 4.27
N GLU A 334 -6.67 -2.59 3.73
CA GLU A 334 -7.02 -1.17 3.70
C GLU A 334 -8.35 -0.91 2.97
N ARG A 335 -8.61 -1.56 1.82
CA ARG A 335 -9.91 -1.44 1.12
C ARG A 335 -11.07 -1.89 2.00
N TYR A 336 -10.92 -2.99 2.73
CA TYR A 336 -11.96 -3.52 3.60
C TYR A 336 -12.15 -2.66 4.86
N VAL A 337 -11.07 -2.13 5.43
CA VAL A 337 -11.13 -1.17 6.54
C VAL A 337 -11.77 0.15 6.10
N ARG A 338 -11.48 0.62 4.88
CA ARG A 338 -12.16 1.79 4.30
C ARG A 338 -13.66 1.53 4.13
N SER A 339 -14.09 0.37 3.62
CA SER A 339 -15.52 0.06 3.48
C SER A 339 -16.22 0.02 4.83
N ILE A 340 -15.58 -0.59 5.85
CA ILE A 340 -16.11 -0.57 7.23
C ILE A 340 -16.23 0.86 7.75
N ALA A 341 -15.18 1.68 7.61
CA ALA A 341 -15.19 3.05 8.11
C ALA A 341 -16.28 3.91 7.45
N LEU A 342 -16.48 3.77 6.13
CA LEU A 342 -17.55 4.45 5.38
C LEU A 342 -18.95 4.10 5.89
N GLU A 343 -19.20 2.82 6.21
CA GLU A 343 -20.50 2.39 6.75
C GLU A 343 -20.75 2.87 8.18
N PHE A 344 -19.71 2.91 9.02
CA PHE A 344 -19.80 3.46 10.37
C PHE A 344 -20.05 4.98 10.35
N GLU A 345 -19.35 5.73 9.51
CA GLU A 345 -19.57 7.16 9.32
C GLU A 345 -20.99 7.45 8.78
N THR A 346 -21.50 6.60 7.88
CA THR A 346 -22.86 6.72 7.34
C THR A 346 -23.92 6.40 8.39
N SER A 347 -23.70 5.36 9.20
CA SER A 347 -24.60 4.96 10.29
C SER A 347 -24.62 5.99 11.43
N ALA A 348 -23.47 6.58 11.77
CA ALA A 348 -23.36 7.68 12.72
C ALA A 348 -24.08 8.94 12.23
N LYS A 349 -23.95 9.29 10.94
CA LYS A 349 -24.70 10.39 10.30
C LYS A 349 -26.21 10.15 10.32
N LEU A 350 -26.67 8.93 10.04
CA LEU A 350 -28.10 8.57 10.10
C LEU A 350 -28.68 8.61 11.51
N LEU A 351 -27.89 8.22 12.52
CA LEU A 351 -28.26 8.34 13.93
C LEU A 351 -28.30 9.81 14.39
N LEU A 352 -27.38 10.65 13.92
CA LEU A 352 -27.42 12.11 14.15
C LEU A 352 -28.63 12.77 13.48
N VAL A 353 -28.96 12.41 12.24
CA VAL A 353 -30.15 12.92 11.55
C VAL A 353 -31.45 12.49 12.26
N ARG A 354 -31.49 11.29 12.84
CA ARG A 354 -32.64 10.83 13.66
C ARG A 354 -32.68 11.48 15.05
N ALA A 355 -31.54 11.74 15.66
CA ALA A 355 -31.45 12.39 16.97
C ALA A 355 -31.77 13.90 16.90
N PHE A 356 -31.48 14.55 15.77
CA PHE A 356 -31.64 15.99 15.58
C PHE A 356 -32.73 16.39 14.56
N GLY A 357 -33.44 15.42 13.96
CA GLY A 357 -34.38 15.65 12.86
C GLY A 357 -35.82 15.22 13.13
N VAL A 358 -36.49 15.83 14.13
CA VAL A 358 -37.95 16.01 14.13
C VAL A 358 -38.30 17.35 14.76
N GLY A 359 -38.52 18.37 13.92
CA GLY A 359 -38.97 19.69 14.33
C GLY A 359 -39.53 20.49 13.16
N GLY A 360 -40.52 19.92 12.44
CA GLY A 360 -41.05 20.61 11.26
C GLY A 360 -42.23 19.94 10.59
N ARG A 361 -43.32 19.65 11.32
CA ARG A 361 -44.64 19.52 10.69
C ARG A 361 -45.52 20.67 11.16
N ARG A 362 -45.61 21.72 10.32
CA ARG A 362 -46.72 22.69 10.38
C ARG A 362 -48.00 21.96 9.94
N SER A 363 -48.97 21.85 10.84
CA SER A 363 -50.35 21.46 10.48
C SER A 363 -51.00 22.56 9.64
N PRO A 364 -51.73 22.23 8.56
CA PRO A 364 -52.60 23.19 7.90
C PRO A 364 -53.92 23.30 8.67
N ALA A 365 -54.28 24.53 9.05
CA ALA A 365 -55.55 24.84 9.67
C ALA A 365 -56.71 24.63 8.67
N VAL A 366 -57.69 23.84 9.08
CA VAL A 366 -58.98 23.66 8.41
C VAL A 366 -59.83 24.90 8.66
N GLY A 367 -60.24 25.60 7.59
CA GLY A 367 -61.16 26.72 7.66
C GLY A 367 -62.61 26.25 7.76
N HIS A 368 -63.33 26.74 8.77
CA HIS A 368 -64.78 26.68 8.84
C HIS A 368 -65.40 27.75 7.94
N ARG A 369 -66.39 27.37 7.11
CA ARG A 369 -67.38 28.30 6.54
C ARG A 369 -68.54 28.45 7.53
N VAL A 370 -69.01 29.70 7.66
CA VAL A 370 -70.40 30.05 8.02
C VAL A 370 -71.24 30.02 6.75
#